data_AF-A0A3T0W3K2-F1
#
_entry.id   AF-A0A3T0W3K2-F1
#
_cell.length_a   1.000
_cell.length_b   1.000
_cell.length_c   1.000
_cell.angle_alpha   90.00
_cell.angle_beta   90.00
_cell.angle_gamma   90.00
#
_symmetry.space_group_name_H-M   'P 1'
#
loop_
_entity.id
_entity.type
_entity.pdbx_description
1 polymer ?
#
loop_
_entity_poly.entity_id
_entity_poly.type
_entity_poly.pdbx_seq_one_letter_code
_entity_poly.pdbx_strand_id
1 'polypeptide(L)'
;MGSFITDFVSNVWIATIFMIVAGIFIRADKSSLISLTVWTFAQLLMVRIAVDINAVEDIETKRHLWYTTWIVFDAISIWLLLLIHQKLGIARSKLSTFIAISFFSLLIIQAARYIDRMVLETNLLGGLYKYCVPAIEVSVSLMALFWLYTTIRTKERVTQ
;
A
#
# COMPACT_ATOMS: atom_id res chain seq x y z
N MET A 1 9.37 18.71 -11.40
CA MET A 1 9.15 18.18 -10.03
C MET A 1 8.09 17.09 -9.96
N GLY A 2 6.99 17.15 -10.73
CA GLY A 2 5.96 16.10 -10.71
C GLY A 2 6.41 14.72 -11.24
N SER A 3 7.27 14.68 -12.27
CA SER A 3 7.76 13.42 -12.87
C SER A 3 8.64 12.60 -11.93
N PHE A 4 9.49 13.25 -11.14
CA PHE A 4 10.36 12.54 -10.18
C PHE A 4 9.55 11.78 -9.12
N ILE A 5 8.47 12.36 -8.61
CA ILE A 5 7.62 11.72 -7.59
C ILE A 5 6.90 10.51 -8.22
N THR A 6 6.39 10.64 -9.44
CA THR A 6 5.72 9.53 -10.13
C THR A 6 6.68 8.40 -10.48
N ASP A 7 7.89 8.72 -10.94
CA ASP A 7 8.92 7.72 -11.31
C ASP A 7 9.47 7.01 -10.06
N PHE A 8 9.65 7.75 -8.97
CA PHE A 8 10.07 7.19 -7.69
C PHE A 8 9.01 6.22 -7.16
N VAL A 9 7.75 6.67 -7.05
CA VAL A 9 6.62 5.87 -6.59
C VAL A 9 6.43 4.61 -7.44
N SER A 10 6.59 4.73 -8.76
CA SER A 10 6.50 3.59 -9.68
C SER A 10 7.53 2.48 -9.40
N ASN A 11 8.60 2.76 -8.65
CA ASN A 11 9.65 1.80 -8.32
C ASN A 11 9.69 1.43 -6.83
N VAL A 12 8.85 2.03 -5.99
CA VAL A 12 8.81 1.79 -4.53
C VAL A 12 8.53 0.31 -4.20
N TRP A 13 7.75 -0.39 -5.01
CA TRP A 13 7.47 -1.81 -4.83
C TRP A 13 8.74 -2.67 -4.91
N ILE A 14 9.75 -2.28 -5.72
CA ILE A 14 11.02 -3.01 -5.85
C ILE A 14 11.77 -3.00 -4.52
N ALA A 15 11.85 -1.83 -3.88
CA ALA A 15 12.45 -1.70 -2.56
C ALA A 15 11.71 -2.58 -1.54
N THR A 16 10.38 -2.67 -1.66
CA THR A 16 9.55 -3.48 -0.76
C THR A 16 9.79 -4.98 -0.94
N ILE A 17 9.99 -5.46 -2.17
CA ILE A 17 10.44 -6.83 -2.44
C ILE A 17 11.78 -7.11 -1.80
N PHE A 18 12.76 -6.21 -1.97
CA PHE A 18 14.08 -6.37 -1.35
C PHE A 18 13.98 -6.49 0.17
N MET A 19 13.13 -5.67 0.81
CA MET A 19 12.89 -5.74 2.26
C MET A 19 12.27 -7.06 2.71
N ILE A 20 11.34 -7.62 1.92
CA ILE A 20 10.76 -8.95 2.19
C ILE A 20 11.85 -10.02 2.12
N VAL A 21 12.64 -10.02 1.04
CA VAL A 21 13.72 -11.00 0.81
C VAL A 21 14.76 -10.91 1.93
N ALA A 22 15.24 -9.71 2.26
CA ALA A 22 16.15 -9.49 3.37
C ALA A 22 15.54 -9.97 4.70
N GLY A 23 14.27 -9.66 4.95
CA GLY A 23 13.52 -10.10 6.11
C GLY A 23 13.45 -11.62 6.25
N ILE A 24 13.32 -12.36 5.13
CA ILE A 24 13.35 -13.83 5.12
C ILE A 24 14.74 -14.34 5.51
N PHE A 25 15.81 -13.81 4.91
CA PHE A 25 17.19 -14.22 5.22
C PHE A 25 17.55 -14.00 6.68
N ILE A 26 17.16 -12.85 7.24
CA ILE A 26 17.41 -12.55 8.64
C ILE A 26 16.40 -13.22 9.57
N ARG A 27 15.46 -14.05 9.09
CA ARG A 27 14.39 -14.67 9.91
C ARG A 27 13.63 -13.65 10.76
N ALA A 28 13.10 -12.63 10.11
CA ALA A 28 12.29 -11.59 10.74
C ALA A 28 10.91 -12.13 11.17
N ASP A 29 10.13 -11.29 11.86
CA ASP A 29 8.82 -11.70 12.35
C ASP A 29 7.82 -11.96 11.20
N LYS A 30 7.04 -13.05 11.34
CA LYS A 30 6.11 -13.51 10.29
C LYS A 30 5.01 -12.49 10.00
N SER A 31 4.54 -11.76 11.01
CA SER A 31 3.45 -10.78 10.86
C SER A 31 3.85 -9.66 9.90
N SER A 32 5.04 -9.09 10.09
CA SER A 32 5.59 -8.03 9.24
C SER A 32 5.85 -8.54 7.81
N LEU A 33 6.41 -9.74 7.67
CA LEU A 33 6.65 -10.35 6.35
C LEU A 33 5.34 -10.55 5.58
N ILE A 34 4.34 -11.19 6.19
CA ILE A 34 3.02 -11.39 5.59
C ILE A 34 2.40 -10.05 5.18
N SER A 35 2.49 -9.05 6.06
CA SER A 35 1.87 -7.75 5.80
C SER A 35 2.54 -7.01 4.64
N LEU A 36 3.87 -7.05 4.56
CA LEU A 36 4.62 -6.51 3.42
C LEU A 36 4.33 -7.27 2.13
N THR A 37 4.16 -8.60 2.20
CA THR A 37 3.77 -9.40 1.04
C THR A 37 2.40 -8.99 0.51
N VAL A 38 1.39 -8.86 1.38
CA VAL A 38 0.05 -8.41 0.97
C VAL A 38 0.11 -7.00 0.37
N TRP A 39 0.82 -6.07 1.03
CA TRP A 39 1.05 -4.73 0.51
C TRP A 39 1.66 -4.73 -0.89
N THR A 40 2.78 -5.43 -1.05
CA THR A 40 3.53 -5.46 -2.32
C THR A 40 2.73 -6.12 -3.43
N PHE A 41 2.03 -7.22 -3.12
CA PHE A 41 1.21 -7.93 -4.10
C PHE A 41 0.03 -7.08 -4.56
N ALA A 42 -0.66 -6.41 -3.63
CA ALA A 42 -1.75 -5.51 -3.96
C ALA A 42 -1.27 -4.37 -4.87
N GLN A 43 -0.13 -3.77 -4.57
CA GLN A 43 0.44 -2.70 -5.40
C GLN A 43 0.83 -3.15 -6.80
N LEU A 44 1.47 -4.31 -6.94
CA LEU A 44 1.79 -4.87 -8.26
C LEU A 44 0.54 -5.12 -9.10
N LEU A 45 -0.50 -5.68 -8.48
CA LEU A 45 -1.75 -5.97 -9.16
C LEU A 45 -2.48 -4.67 -9.57
N MET A 46 -2.52 -3.67 -8.68
CA MET A 46 -3.10 -2.36 -8.97
C MET A 46 -2.36 -1.62 -10.08
N VAL A 47 -1.02 -1.67 -10.13
CA VAL A 47 -0.23 -1.11 -11.23
C VAL A 47 -0.59 -1.77 -12.56
N ARG A 48 -0.74 -3.10 -12.59
CA ARG A 48 -1.11 -3.81 -13.82
C ARG A 48 -2.51 -3.41 -14.31
N ILE A 49 -3.47 -3.32 -13.39
CA ILE A 49 -4.86 -2.94 -13.69
C ILE A 49 -4.97 -1.47 -14.08
N ALA A 50 -4.14 -0.59 -13.52
CA ALA A 50 -4.06 0.81 -13.90
C ALA A 50 -3.72 0.99 -15.38
N VAL A 51 -2.86 0.15 -15.95
CA VAL A 51 -2.56 0.18 -17.39
C VAL A 51 -3.83 -0.10 -18.20
N ASP A 52 -4.59 -1.12 -17.82
CA ASP A 52 -5.80 -1.53 -18.54
C ASP A 52 -6.91 -0.47 -18.43
N ILE A 53 -7.10 0.14 -17.26
CA ILE A 53 -8.08 1.23 -17.06
C ILE A 53 -7.67 2.49 -17.84
N ASN A 54 -6.39 2.81 -17.90
CA ASN A 54 -5.92 3.96 -18.67
C ASN A 54 -6.14 3.80 -20.18
N ALA A 55 -6.22 2.56 -20.68
CA ALA A 55 -6.51 2.26 -22.08
C ALA A 55 -7.99 2.45 -22.46
N VAL A 56 -8.91 2.60 -21.50
CA VAL A 56 -10.32 2.91 -21.77
C VAL A 56 -10.43 4.29 -22.38
N GLU A 57 -11.16 4.45 -23.49
CA GLU A 57 -11.29 5.76 -24.17
C GLU A 57 -12.27 6.69 -23.43
N ASP A 58 -13.41 6.15 -23.00
CA ASP A 58 -14.42 6.93 -22.30
C ASP A 58 -13.92 7.43 -20.94
N ILE A 59 -13.89 8.75 -20.78
CA ILE A 59 -13.36 9.43 -19.61
C ILE A 59 -14.22 9.15 -18.39
N GLU A 60 -15.54 9.09 -18.54
CA GLU A 60 -16.46 8.88 -17.42
C GLU A 60 -16.32 7.45 -16.87
N THR A 61 -16.44 6.45 -17.75
CA THR A 61 -16.21 5.04 -17.42
C THR A 61 -14.82 4.83 -16.81
N LYS A 62 -13.77 5.43 -17.38
CA LYS A 62 -12.41 5.36 -16.83
C LYS A 62 -12.35 5.82 -15.39
N ARG A 63 -13.00 6.95 -15.07
CA ARG A 63 -12.96 7.47 -13.70
C ARG A 63 -13.77 6.61 -12.74
N HIS A 64 -14.92 6.08 -13.14
CA HIS A 64 -15.66 5.11 -12.31
C HIS A 64 -14.78 3.91 -12.00
N LEU A 65 -14.24 3.26 -13.04
CA LEU A 65 -13.36 2.11 -12.90
C LEU A 65 -12.15 2.40 -12.02
N TRP A 66 -11.52 3.57 -12.20
CA TRP A 66 -10.35 3.96 -11.42
C TRP A 66 -10.63 3.98 -9.92
N TYR A 67 -11.63 4.74 -9.46
CA TYR A 67 -11.84 4.86 -8.02
C TYR A 67 -12.45 3.58 -7.42
N THR A 68 -13.42 2.95 -8.09
CA THR A 68 -14.07 1.75 -7.53
C THR A 68 -13.10 0.59 -7.42
N THR A 69 -12.20 0.43 -8.39
CA THR A 69 -11.20 -0.63 -8.36
C THR A 69 -10.28 -0.46 -7.16
N TRP A 70 -9.81 0.75 -6.86
CA TRP A 70 -8.84 0.97 -5.78
C TRP A 70 -9.52 0.76 -4.42
N ILE A 71 -10.77 1.24 -4.26
CA ILE A 71 -11.59 0.97 -3.08
C ILE A 71 -11.72 -0.54 -2.84
N VAL A 72 -12.02 -1.32 -3.90
CA VAL A 72 -12.17 -2.78 -3.80
C VAL A 72 -10.84 -3.44 -3.43
N PHE A 73 -9.73 -3.06 -4.05
CA PHE A 73 -8.41 -3.63 -3.77
C PHE A 73 -7.92 -3.31 -2.35
N ASP A 74 -8.12 -2.09 -1.88
CA ASP A 74 -7.78 -1.70 -0.51
C ASP A 74 -8.64 -2.48 0.50
N ALA A 75 -9.95 -2.61 0.24
CA ALA A 75 -10.86 -3.38 1.10
C ALA A 75 -10.47 -4.87 1.16
N ILE A 76 -10.20 -5.49 0.01
CA ILE A 76 -9.75 -6.88 -0.08
C ILE A 76 -8.41 -7.05 0.64
N SER A 77 -7.48 -6.11 0.50
CA SER A 77 -6.17 -6.18 1.15
C SER A 77 -6.28 -6.14 2.67
N ILE A 78 -7.13 -5.26 3.22
CA ILE A 78 -7.45 -5.22 4.66
C ILE A 78 -8.05 -6.55 5.10
N TRP A 79 -9.05 -7.04 4.37
CA TRP A 79 -9.71 -8.30 4.69
C TRP A 79 -8.73 -9.49 4.69
N LEU A 80 -7.86 -9.59 3.68
CA LEU A 80 -6.82 -10.62 3.59
C LEU A 80 -5.82 -10.52 4.74
N LEU A 81 -5.37 -9.32 5.10
CA LEU A 81 -4.49 -9.11 6.25
C LEU A 81 -5.12 -9.65 7.53
N LEU A 82 -6.38 -9.28 7.81
CA LEU A 82 -7.08 -9.73 9.00
C LEU A 82 -7.30 -11.25 8.99
N LEU A 83 -7.75 -11.79 7.85
CA LEU A 83 -8.03 -13.21 7.69
C LEU A 83 -6.78 -14.06 7.89
N ILE A 84 -5.64 -13.67 7.31
CA ILE A 84 -4.38 -14.42 7.44
C ILE A 84 -3.88 -14.39 8.88
N HIS A 85 -3.91 -13.23 9.55
CA HIS A 85 -3.48 -13.13 10.96
C HIS A 85 -4.37 -13.95 11.90
N GLN A 86 -5.68 -13.92 11.68
CA GLN A 86 -6.63 -14.73 12.46
C GLN A 86 -6.42 -16.22 12.23
N LYS A 87 -6.33 -16.67 10.98
CA LYS A 87 -6.16 -18.10 10.64
C LYS A 87 -4.84 -18.69 11.13
N LEU A 88 -3.78 -17.89 11.15
CA LEU A 88 -2.46 -18.35 11.60
C LEU A 88 -2.22 -18.12 13.10
N GLY A 89 -3.15 -17.48 13.82
CA GLY A 89 -2.97 -17.14 15.24
C GLY A 89 -1.78 -16.22 15.51
N ILE A 90 -1.42 -15.37 14.54
CA ILE A 90 -0.23 -14.50 14.61
C ILE A 90 -0.63 -13.16 15.20
N ALA A 91 0.04 -12.75 16.28
CA ALA A 91 -0.11 -11.39 16.82
C ALA A 91 0.37 -10.33 15.81
N ARG A 92 -0.42 -9.28 15.61
CA ARG A 92 -0.11 -8.20 14.67
C ARG A 92 1.09 -7.40 15.17
N SER A 93 2.12 -7.28 14.32
CA SER A 93 3.27 -6.41 14.58
C SER A 93 2.90 -4.93 14.44
N LYS A 94 3.79 -4.04 14.89
CA LYS A 94 3.65 -2.60 14.66
C LYS A 94 3.60 -2.26 13.16
N LEU A 95 4.44 -2.91 12.36
CA LEU A 95 4.45 -2.72 10.90
C LEU A 95 3.14 -3.21 10.27
N SER A 96 2.65 -4.38 10.68
CA SER A 96 1.38 -4.93 10.21
C SER A 96 0.21 -3.99 10.49
N THR A 97 0.16 -3.45 11.71
CA THR A 97 -0.88 -2.49 12.12
C THR A 97 -0.78 -1.20 11.31
N PHE A 98 0.43 -0.69 11.07
CA PHE A 98 0.66 0.48 10.24
C PHE A 98 0.17 0.25 8.80
N ILE A 99 0.54 -0.87 8.17
CA ILE A 99 0.10 -1.23 6.82
C ILE A 99 -1.43 -1.32 6.73
N ALA A 100 -2.10 -1.92 7.72
CA ALA A 100 -3.56 -2.00 7.75
C ALA A 100 -4.20 -0.61 7.82
N ILE A 101 -3.66 0.30 8.64
CA ILE A 101 -4.11 1.69 8.73
C ILE A 101 -3.85 2.44 7.42
N SER A 102 -2.73 2.19 6.75
CA SER A 102 -2.41 2.77 5.44
C SER A 102 -3.43 2.35 4.37
N PHE A 103 -3.75 1.06 4.26
CA PHE A 103 -4.82 0.61 3.37
C PHE A 103 -6.17 1.23 3.70
N PHE A 104 -6.52 1.30 4.98
CA PHE A 104 -7.77 1.93 5.40
C PHE A 104 -7.82 3.42 5.04
N SER A 105 -6.69 4.12 5.19
CA SER A 105 -6.58 5.53 4.81
C SER A 105 -6.72 5.72 3.30
N LEU A 106 -6.07 4.85 2.49
CA LEU A 106 -6.22 4.84 1.04
C LEU A 106 -7.68 4.61 0.64
N LEU A 107 -8.34 3.62 1.24
CA LEU A 107 -9.76 3.33 1.02
C LEU A 107 -10.64 4.56 1.27
N ILE A 108 -10.44 5.27 2.39
CA ILE A 108 -11.19 6.49 2.71
C ILE A 108 -10.93 7.57 1.67
N ILE A 109 -9.67 7.81 1.31
CA ILE A 109 -9.30 8.85 0.34
C ILE A 109 -9.92 8.54 -1.03
N GLN A 110 -9.88 7.29 -1.47
CA GLN A 110 -10.46 6.84 -2.74
C GLN A 110 -11.99 7.00 -2.74
N ALA A 111 -12.65 6.58 -1.66
CA ALA A 111 -14.10 6.73 -1.51
C ALA A 111 -14.53 8.20 -1.46
N ALA A 112 -13.83 9.02 -0.67
CA ALA A 112 -14.11 10.46 -0.59
C ALA A 112 -13.90 11.14 -1.94
N ARG A 113 -12.85 10.77 -2.68
CA ARG A 113 -12.59 11.30 -4.01
C ARG A 113 -13.62 10.85 -5.04
N TYR A 114 -14.09 9.61 -4.95
CA TYR A 114 -15.21 9.12 -5.78
C TYR A 114 -16.46 9.96 -5.56
N ILE A 115 -16.84 10.19 -4.29
CA ILE A 115 -18.02 11.00 -3.95
C ILE A 115 -17.86 12.45 -4.45
N ASP A 116 -16.73 13.10 -4.15
CA ASP A 116 -16.42 14.47 -4.60
C ASP A 116 -16.53 14.58 -6.12
N ARG A 117 -16.02 13.60 -6.87
CA ARG A 117 -15.93 13.70 -8.33
C ARG A 117 -17.14 13.18 -9.09
N MET A 118 -17.83 12.14 -8.60
CA MET A 118 -18.92 11.46 -9.30
C MET A 118 -20.31 11.79 -8.78
N VAL A 119 -20.43 12.11 -7.49
CA VAL A 119 -21.73 12.36 -6.86
C VAL A 119 -21.98 13.85 -6.73
N LEU A 120 -20.96 14.58 -6.28
CA LEU A 120 -21.04 16.03 -6.09
C LEU A 120 -20.59 16.82 -7.32
N GLU A 121 -19.94 16.15 -8.28
CA GLU A 121 -19.36 16.74 -9.49
C GLU A 121 -18.37 17.90 -9.21
N THR A 122 -17.80 17.93 -8.01
CA THR A 122 -16.81 18.91 -7.59
C THR A 122 -15.37 18.45 -7.84
N ASN A 123 -14.40 19.28 -7.43
CA ASN A 123 -12.98 18.94 -7.49
C ASN A 123 -12.22 19.41 -6.24
N LEU A 124 -12.90 19.44 -5.09
CA LEU A 124 -12.33 20.01 -3.87
C LEU A 124 -11.22 19.11 -3.31
N LEU A 125 -11.37 17.79 -3.46
CA LEU A 125 -10.43 16.81 -2.91
C LEU A 125 -9.31 16.43 -3.89
N GLY A 126 -9.23 17.06 -5.06
CA GLY A 126 -8.26 16.68 -6.10
C GLY A 126 -6.81 16.86 -5.66
N GLY A 127 -6.50 17.96 -4.96
CA GLY A 127 -5.18 18.20 -4.39
C GLY A 127 -4.84 17.18 -3.30
N LEU A 128 -5.76 16.97 -2.36
CA LEU A 128 -5.59 16.02 -1.25
C LEU A 128 -5.32 14.61 -1.78
N TYR A 129 -6.13 14.13 -2.73
CA TYR A 129 -5.94 12.85 -3.39
C TYR A 129 -4.55 12.72 -4.03
N LYS A 130 -4.15 13.72 -4.82
CA LYS A 130 -2.88 13.73 -5.57
C LYS A 130 -1.65 13.61 -4.67
N TYR A 131 -1.67 14.19 -3.48
CA TYR A 131 -0.52 14.20 -2.57
C TYR A 131 -0.58 13.10 -1.51
N CYS A 132 -1.76 12.80 -0.97
CA CYS A 132 -1.90 11.83 0.11
C CYS A 132 -1.67 10.40 -0.36
N VAL A 133 -2.13 10.01 -1.55
CA VAL A 133 -1.93 8.64 -2.04
C VAL A 133 -0.43 8.31 -2.16
N PRO A 134 0.38 9.08 -2.92
CA PRO A 134 1.83 8.86 -2.94
C PRO A 134 2.50 8.97 -1.58
N ALA A 135 2.07 9.91 -0.72
CA ALA A 135 2.65 10.08 0.59
C ALA A 135 2.45 8.86 1.49
N ILE A 136 1.26 8.23 1.44
CA ILE A 136 0.99 7.00 2.17
C ILE A 136 1.90 5.88 1.66
N GLU A 137 2.04 5.73 0.34
CA GLU A 137 2.89 4.68 -0.24
C GLU A 137 4.35 4.82 0.16
N VAL A 138 4.89 6.04 0.07
CA VAL A 138 6.25 6.35 0.52
C VAL A 138 6.40 6.10 2.02
N SER A 139 5.40 6.47 2.83
CA SER A 139 5.44 6.27 4.28
C SER A 139 5.52 4.79 4.67
N VAL A 140 4.81 3.90 3.96
CA VAL A 140 4.88 2.45 4.20
C VAL A 140 6.27 1.92 3.91
N SER A 141 6.90 2.36 2.83
CA SER A 141 8.25 1.92 2.48
C SER A 141 9.30 2.45 3.46
N LEU A 142 9.17 3.69 3.93
CA LEU A 142 10.04 4.22 4.99
C LEU A 142 9.86 3.45 6.31
N MET A 143 8.61 3.15 6.68
CA MET A 143 8.33 2.35 7.89
C MET A 143 8.86 0.92 7.76
N ALA A 144 8.79 0.32 6.58
CA ALA A 144 9.36 -1.00 6.30
C ALA A 144 10.89 -0.99 6.39
N LEU A 145 11.55 0.06 5.87
CA LEU A 145 13.00 0.23 6.00
C LEU A 145 13.42 0.37 7.47
N PHE A 146 12.67 1.18 8.22
CA PHE A 146 12.88 1.34 9.66
C PHE A 146 12.70 0.01 10.42
N TRP A 147 11.63 -0.74 10.11
CA TRP A 147 11.42 -2.08 10.66
C TRP A 147 12.59 -3.02 10.37
N LEU A 148 13.09 -3.05 9.13
CA LEU A 148 14.21 -3.91 8.74
C LEU A 148 15.48 -3.53 9.54
N TYR A 149 15.79 -2.24 9.61
CA TYR A 149 16.92 -1.73 10.38
C TYR A 149 16.85 -2.11 11.86
N THR A 150 15.69 -1.91 12.50
CA THR A 150 15.50 -2.29 13.90
C THR A 150 15.60 -3.79 14.12
N THR A 151 15.10 -4.60 13.18
CA THR A 151 15.20 -6.06 13.25
C THR A 151 16.65 -6.55 13.21
N ILE A 152 17.47 -5.97 12.32
CA ILE A 152 18.91 -6.29 12.22
C ILE A 152 19.63 -5.92 13.52
N ARG A 153 19.46 -4.67 13.98
CA ARG A 153 20.07 -4.16 15.23
C ARG A 153 19.73 -5.00 16.45
N THR A 154 18.47 -5.43 16.57
CA THR A 154 18.06 -6.27 17.70
C THR A 154 18.72 -7.64 17.66
N LYS A 155 18.95 -8.22 16.49
CA LYS A 155 19.63 -9.53 16.37
C LYS A 155 21.12 -9.47 16.68
N GLU A 156 21.80 -8.40 16.28
CA GLU A 156 23.21 -8.17 16.63
C GLU A 156 23.41 -8.15 18.15
N ARG A 157 22.52 -7.48 18.88
CA ARG A 157 22.59 -7.38 20.35
C ARG A 157 22.34 -8.70 21.08
N VAL A 158 21.62 -9.65 20.49
CA VAL A 158 21.32 -10.95 21.11
C VAL A 158 22.46 -11.95 20.87
N THR A 159 23.33 -11.68 19.89
CA THR A 159 24.43 -12.57 19.50
C THR A 159 25.76 -12.19 20.19
N GLN A 160 25.84 -11.00 20.79
CA GLN A 160 26.95 -10.56 21.65
C GLN A 160 26.72 -10.98 23.10
#